data_AF-A0A840Q7B6-F1
#
_entry.id   AF-A0A840Q7B6-F1
#
_cell.length_a   1.000
_cell.length_b   1.000
_cell.length_c   1.000
_cell.angle_alpha   90.00
_cell.angle_beta   90.00
_cell.angle_gamma   90.00
#
_symmetry.space_group_name_H-M   'P 1'
#
loop_
_entity.id
_entity.type
_entity.pdbx_description
1 polymer ?
#
loop_
_entity_poly.entity_id
_entity_poly.type
_entity_poly.pdbx_seq_one_letter_code
_entity_poly.pdbx_strand_id
1 'polypeptide(L)'
;MRHNEDRELVPLKSDFDTVWYGYRRSQVKFYIQQTENEIRLLTEDRDSALSQVDELAAQLNRARAEVEALKQQLDDQARKPIEAAGLSDRLRRLVRLAQDEANEVLVAAQAAAEHEWARSEQAAAELRDRYEKLVAEADEWRRQSERQRNEMLARTREEVQAMAREAEQSRRRLDVEAEERRTQVEHDFEVSMAARREEAMRIQTERERKSREEAQRRVREATAEAERRIRDADEYSETMLRMRQDVAARVRAAQQVLATAEPFLAATEAGVPSEGSDAYVGAAVHTGQVPSGQVSLPKQRVEEPVPEGAAETAEPDRAARGQTEPSRA
;
A
#
# COMPACT_ATOMS: atom_id res chain seq x y z
N MET A 1 48.87 24.75 106.00
CA MET A 1 49.16 23.31 106.16
C MET A 1 50.11 22.95 105.02
N ARG A 2 51.38 22.65 105.32
CA ARG A 2 51.95 21.33 105.70
C ARG A 2 52.33 20.48 104.48
N HIS A 3 53.64 20.27 104.33
CA HIS A 3 54.33 19.22 103.55
C HIS A 3 54.09 19.18 102.02
N ASN A 4 55.07 19.72 101.29
CA ASN A 4 55.81 18.96 100.26
C ASN A 4 57.22 19.58 100.09
N GLU A 5 57.90 19.81 101.21
CA GLU A 5 59.36 19.82 101.24
C GLU A 5 59.85 18.39 100.93
N ASP A 6 61.07 18.28 100.40
CA ASP A 6 61.85 17.03 100.31
C ASP A 6 61.17 15.82 99.65
N ARG A 7 60.50 16.05 98.51
CA ARG A 7 60.62 15.07 97.41
C ARG A 7 62.01 15.19 96.79
N GLU A 8 62.98 14.60 97.48
CA GLU A 8 64.31 14.30 96.95
C GLU A 8 64.15 13.67 95.56
N LEU A 9 64.61 14.35 94.52
CA LEU A 9 64.55 13.87 93.14
C LEU A 9 65.62 12.80 92.94
N VAL A 10 65.37 11.62 93.53
CA VAL A 10 66.15 10.40 93.33
C VAL A 10 66.37 10.23 91.82
N PRO A 11 67.62 10.22 91.33
CA PRO A 11 67.87 10.03 89.91
C PRO A 11 67.33 8.66 89.47
N LEU A 12 66.19 8.68 88.78
CA LEU A 12 65.64 7.51 88.10
C LEU A 12 66.70 7.05 87.10
N LYS A 13 67.36 5.92 87.41
CA LYS A 13 68.38 5.34 86.53
C LYS A 13 67.74 5.02 85.19
N SER A 14 67.99 5.86 84.19
CA SER A 14 67.48 5.73 82.82
C SER A 14 68.23 4.66 82.01
N ASP A 15 68.63 3.59 82.69
CA ASP A 15 69.29 2.42 82.11
C ASP A 15 68.21 1.42 81.66
N PHE A 16 67.98 1.37 80.35
CA PHE A 16 67.06 0.41 79.74
C PHE A 16 67.70 -0.97 79.61
N ASP A 17 66.99 -1.98 80.10
CA ASP A 17 67.34 -3.39 79.92
C ASP A 17 67.49 -3.76 78.44
N THR A 18 68.55 -4.49 78.11
CA THR A 18 68.83 -4.92 76.74
C THR A 18 68.38 -6.35 76.48
N VAL A 19 67.38 -6.49 75.61
CA VAL A 19 66.88 -7.76 75.08
C VAL A 19 67.32 -7.98 73.63
N TRP A 20 67.34 -9.24 73.16
CA TRP A 20 67.95 -9.63 71.88
C TRP A 20 67.29 -9.01 70.64
N TYR A 21 65.98 -8.78 70.70
CA TYR A 21 65.25 -7.90 69.77
C TYR A 21 64.73 -6.69 70.55
N GLY A 22 65.35 -5.52 70.33
CA GLY A 22 64.99 -4.28 71.02
C GLY A 22 65.36 -3.03 70.20
N TYR A 23 64.88 -1.87 70.65
CA TYR A 23 65.13 -0.59 69.96
C TYR A 23 66.62 -0.19 69.99
N ARG A 24 67.07 0.50 68.93
CA ARG A 24 68.47 0.94 68.81
C ARG A 24 68.81 1.96 69.90
N ARG A 25 69.78 1.66 70.77
CA ARG A 25 70.20 2.54 71.89
C ARG A 25 70.48 4.00 71.50
N SER A 26 71.02 4.26 70.30
CA SER A 26 71.24 5.63 69.79
C SER A 26 69.93 6.36 69.48
N GLN A 27 68.96 5.68 68.87
CA GLN A 27 67.64 6.22 68.56
C GLN A 27 66.81 6.46 69.83
N VAL A 28 66.90 5.54 70.80
CA VAL A 28 66.27 5.71 72.13
C VAL A 28 66.87 6.91 72.87
N LYS A 29 68.19 7.06 72.90
CA LYS A 29 68.85 8.23 73.53
C LYS A 29 68.47 9.55 72.83
N PHE A 30 68.44 9.58 71.50
CA PHE A 30 68.00 10.76 70.75
C PHE A 30 66.56 11.14 71.08
N TYR A 31 65.64 10.17 71.10
CA TYR A 31 64.24 10.40 71.44
C TYR A 31 64.07 10.90 72.88
N ILE A 32 64.81 10.31 73.85
CA ILE A 32 64.79 10.78 75.24
C ILE A 32 65.28 12.22 75.34
N GLN A 33 66.42 12.55 74.74
CA GLN A 33 66.93 13.93 74.71
C GLN A 33 65.96 14.91 74.04
N GLN A 34 65.24 14.48 73.00
CA GLN A 34 64.16 15.27 72.42
C GLN A 34 63.03 15.49 73.44
N THR A 35 62.52 14.44 74.09
CA THR A 35 61.44 14.57 75.10
C THR A 35 61.87 15.34 76.36
N GLU A 36 63.13 15.28 76.77
CA GLU A 36 63.68 16.08 77.87
C GLU A 36 63.72 17.58 77.51
N ASN A 37 64.03 17.91 76.26
CA ASN A 37 63.97 19.28 75.75
C ASN A 37 62.52 19.76 75.60
N GLU A 38 61.61 18.91 75.13
CA GLU A 38 60.17 19.21 75.03
C GLU A 38 59.54 19.44 76.42
N ILE A 39 59.85 18.59 77.42
CA ILE A 39 59.41 18.76 78.80
C ILE A 39 59.96 20.05 79.41
N ARG A 40 61.22 20.40 79.12
CA ARG A 40 61.81 21.67 79.57
C ARG A 40 61.08 22.87 78.96
N LEU A 41 60.86 22.86 77.65
CA LEU A 41 60.13 23.93 76.96
C LEU A 41 58.70 24.09 77.50
N LEU A 42 57.99 22.98 77.73
CA LEU A 42 56.65 22.99 78.35
C LEU A 42 56.67 23.46 79.81
N THR A 43 57.79 23.30 80.53
CA THR A 43 57.96 23.83 81.88
C THR A 43 58.18 25.34 81.85
N GLU A 44 59.04 25.83 80.94
CA GLU A 44 59.31 27.25 80.72
C GLU A 44 58.06 28.00 80.23
N ASP A 45 57.26 27.40 79.34
CA ASP A 45 55.97 27.93 78.87
C ASP A 45 54.92 27.95 79.98
N ARG A 46 54.75 26.85 80.74
CA ARG A 46 53.85 26.80 81.90
C ARG A 46 54.19 27.88 82.93
N ASP A 47 55.46 28.04 83.27
CA ASP A 47 55.90 28.97 84.32
C ASP A 47 55.79 30.43 83.82
N SER A 48 55.96 30.66 82.51
CA SER A 48 55.64 31.94 81.86
C SER A 48 54.14 32.25 81.89
N ALA A 49 53.28 31.25 81.63
CA ALA A 49 51.82 31.39 81.70
C ALA A 49 51.32 31.63 83.14
N LEU A 50 51.92 30.98 84.13
CA LEU A 50 51.64 31.25 85.55
C LEU A 50 52.02 32.70 85.93
N SER A 51 53.19 33.19 85.50
CA SER A 51 53.58 34.58 85.73
C SER A 51 52.61 35.59 85.07
N GLN A 52 52.05 35.27 83.90
CA GLN A 52 51.03 36.10 83.25
C GLN A 52 49.70 36.08 84.02
N VAL A 53 49.30 34.93 84.57
CA VAL A 53 48.10 34.82 85.42
C VAL A 53 48.25 35.62 86.71
N ASP A 54 49.41 35.56 87.36
CA ASP A 54 49.69 36.35 88.57
C ASP A 54 49.73 37.86 88.27
N GLU A 55 50.30 38.28 87.15
CA GLU A 55 50.27 39.69 86.73
C GLU A 55 48.84 40.16 86.44
N LEU A 56 48.06 39.39 85.67
CA LEU A 56 46.65 39.69 85.38
C LEU A 56 45.80 39.74 86.65
N ALA A 57 46.07 38.86 87.64
CA ALA A 57 45.43 38.90 88.94
C ALA A 57 45.79 40.17 89.74
N ALA A 58 47.06 40.61 89.68
CA ALA A 58 47.50 41.86 90.29
C ALA A 58 46.86 43.09 89.61
N GLN A 59 46.82 43.13 88.27
CA GLN A 59 46.15 44.18 87.49
C GLN A 59 44.65 44.24 87.79
N LEU A 60 43.97 43.09 87.86
CA LEU A 60 42.54 43.00 88.16
C LEU A 60 42.21 43.40 89.61
N ASN A 61 43.06 43.05 90.58
CA ASN A 61 42.90 43.50 91.96
C ASN A 61 43.15 45.01 92.11
N ARG A 62 44.12 45.55 91.35
CA ARG A 62 44.36 47.00 91.26
C ARG A 62 43.17 47.75 90.67
N ALA A 63 42.65 47.30 89.53
CA ALA A 63 41.46 47.90 88.90
C ALA A 63 40.22 47.85 89.82
N ARG A 64 40.04 46.76 90.59
CA ARG A 64 39.00 46.68 91.63
C ARG A 64 39.19 47.71 92.73
N ALA A 65 40.41 47.86 93.26
CA ALA A 65 40.70 48.87 94.28
C ALA A 65 40.50 50.30 93.77
N GLU A 66 40.89 50.58 92.52
CA GLU A 66 40.67 51.87 91.85
C GLU A 66 39.17 52.14 91.63
N VAL A 67 38.37 51.13 91.25
CA VAL A 67 36.90 51.25 91.16
C VAL A 67 36.24 51.53 92.52
N GLU A 68 36.62 50.84 93.60
CA GLU A 68 36.06 51.12 94.93
C GLU A 68 36.49 52.49 95.47
N ALA A 69 37.72 52.94 95.18
CA ALA A 69 38.17 54.29 95.52
C ALA A 69 37.38 55.36 94.74
N LEU A 70 37.12 55.15 93.45
CA LEU A 70 36.31 56.05 92.63
C LEU A 70 34.84 56.11 93.08
N LYS A 71 34.26 54.97 93.50
CA LYS A 71 32.93 54.94 94.13
C LYS A 71 32.89 55.76 95.42
N GLN A 72 33.84 55.57 96.32
CA GLN A 72 33.92 56.33 97.57
C GLN A 72 34.07 57.84 97.31
N GLN A 73 34.89 58.23 96.32
CA GLN A 73 35.01 59.62 95.90
C GLN A 73 33.70 60.18 95.31
N LEU A 74 32.96 59.37 94.55
CA LEU A 74 31.65 59.74 93.99
C LEU A 74 30.58 59.90 95.10
N ASP A 75 30.55 58.98 96.07
CA ASP A 75 29.63 59.04 97.21
C ASP A 75 29.92 60.24 98.11
N ASP A 76 31.20 60.56 98.35
CA ASP A 76 31.62 61.77 99.09
C ASP A 76 31.36 63.06 98.30
N GLN A 77 31.38 63.03 96.96
CA GLN A 77 30.93 64.15 96.13
C GLN A 77 29.40 64.28 96.11
N ALA A 78 28.66 63.18 96.16
CA ALA A 78 27.19 63.17 96.21
C ALA A 78 26.64 63.57 97.59
N ARG A 79 27.38 63.28 98.68
CA ARG A 79 27.04 63.72 100.04
C ARG A 79 27.27 65.20 100.32
N LYS A 80 28.12 65.88 99.52
CA LYS A 80 28.36 67.32 99.68
C LYS A 80 27.18 68.11 99.07
N PRO A 81 26.51 69.00 99.83
CA PRO A 81 25.49 69.88 99.28
C PRO A 81 26.06 70.71 98.11
N ILE A 82 25.31 70.79 97.02
CA ILE A 82 25.74 71.52 95.82
C ILE A 82 25.74 73.02 96.10
N GLU A 83 26.90 73.68 96.01
CA GLU A 83 26.95 75.13 95.99
C GLU A 83 26.19 75.69 94.78
N ALA A 84 25.28 76.64 95.03
CA ALA A 84 24.39 77.19 94.01
C ALA A 84 25.12 77.77 92.78
N ALA A 85 26.35 78.27 92.96
CA ALA A 85 27.19 78.78 91.88
C ALA A 85 27.69 77.69 90.91
N GLY A 86 27.95 76.46 91.40
CA GLY A 86 28.45 75.36 90.58
C GLY A 86 27.39 74.70 89.69
N LEU A 87 26.11 74.94 89.97
CA LEU A 87 25.00 74.32 89.25
C LEU A 87 24.98 74.68 87.76
N SER A 88 25.21 75.96 87.42
CA SER A 88 25.19 76.44 86.04
C SER A 88 26.29 75.81 85.17
N ASP A 89 27.46 75.55 85.73
CA ASP A 89 28.56 74.90 85.00
C ASP A 89 28.38 73.39 84.89
N ARG A 90 27.79 72.75 85.92
CA ARG A 90 27.38 71.35 85.81
C ARG A 90 26.30 71.16 84.74
N LEU A 91 25.31 72.04 84.67
CA LEU A 91 24.29 72.03 83.62
C LEU A 91 24.89 72.25 82.22
N ARG A 92 25.81 73.21 82.05
CA ARG A 92 26.51 73.41 80.77
C ARG A 92 27.33 72.19 80.34
N ARG A 93 27.97 71.47 81.27
CA ARG A 93 28.68 70.21 80.98
C ARG A 93 27.72 69.07 80.63
N LEU A 94 26.58 68.95 81.33
CA LEU A 94 25.56 67.92 81.06
C LEU A 94 24.90 68.13 79.69
N VAL A 95 24.55 69.37 79.32
CA VAL A 95 24.01 69.69 77.99
C VAL A 95 25.03 69.37 76.90
N ARG A 96 26.32 69.66 77.13
CA ARG A 96 27.39 69.31 76.17
C ARG A 96 27.53 67.79 76.03
N LEU A 97 27.62 67.06 77.15
CA LEU A 97 27.71 65.60 77.15
C LEU A 97 26.51 64.94 76.43
N ALA A 98 25.28 65.42 76.69
CA ALA A 98 24.08 64.92 76.01
C ALA A 98 24.05 65.28 74.51
N GLN A 99 24.66 66.39 74.10
CA GLN A 99 24.81 66.76 72.70
C GLN A 99 25.86 65.89 72.00
N ASP A 100 26.97 65.59 72.69
CA ASP A 100 28.03 64.71 72.20
C ASP A 100 27.52 63.25 72.09
N GLU A 101 26.81 62.75 73.11
CA GLU A 101 26.12 61.44 73.11
C GLU A 101 25.05 61.34 72.02
N ALA A 102 24.26 62.39 71.80
CA ALA A 102 23.30 62.44 70.69
C ALA A 102 23.99 62.40 69.30
N ASN A 103 25.17 63.03 69.16
CA ASN A 103 25.96 62.94 67.94
C ASN A 103 26.52 61.52 67.73
N GLU A 104 27.01 60.87 68.80
CA GLU A 104 27.48 59.47 68.75
C GLU A 104 26.35 58.50 68.33
N VAL A 105 25.15 58.66 68.90
CA VAL A 105 23.95 57.88 68.51
C VAL A 105 23.57 58.12 67.05
N LEU A 106 23.64 59.35 66.55
CA LEU A 106 23.36 59.66 65.13
C LEU A 106 24.40 59.03 64.20
N VAL A 107 25.69 59.12 64.51
CA VAL A 107 26.77 58.51 63.72
C VAL A 107 26.66 56.98 63.73
N ALA A 108 26.37 56.38 64.89
CA ALA A 108 26.16 54.93 65.01
C ALA A 108 24.93 54.46 64.21
N ALA A 109 23.83 55.22 64.24
CA ALA A 109 22.62 54.92 63.45
C ALA A 109 22.86 55.07 61.94
N GLN A 110 23.63 56.08 61.51
CA GLN A 110 24.03 56.27 60.12
C GLN A 110 24.90 55.10 59.63
N ALA A 111 25.95 54.75 60.37
CA ALA A 111 26.82 53.61 60.02
C ALA A 111 26.05 52.29 59.98
N ALA A 112 25.12 52.06 60.92
CA ALA A 112 24.26 50.88 60.92
C ALA A 112 23.33 50.82 59.68
N ALA A 113 22.75 51.95 59.29
CA ALA A 113 21.91 52.05 58.10
C ALA A 113 22.71 51.85 56.79
N GLU A 114 23.91 52.44 56.69
CA GLU A 114 24.83 52.22 55.56
C GLU A 114 25.26 50.76 55.46
N HIS A 115 25.60 50.11 56.59
CA HIS A 115 25.90 48.68 56.63
C HIS A 115 24.70 47.79 56.31
N GLU A 116 23.46 48.23 56.54
CA GLU A 116 22.25 47.52 56.12
C GLU A 116 21.96 47.68 54.63
N TRP A 117 22.07 48.90 54.10
CA TRP A 117 21.95 49.15 52.66
C TRP A 117 23.02 48.42 51.86
N ALA A 118 24.29 48.45 52.28
CA ALA A 118 25.36 47.72 51.61
C ALA A 118 25.09 46.19 51.57
N ARG A 119 24.64 45.59 52.68
CA ARG A 119 24.22 44.17 52.72
C ARG A 119 23.02 43.90 51.82
N SER A 120 22.03 44.79 51.81
CA SER A 120 20.82 44.66 50.99
C SER A 120 21.13 44.76 49.49
N GLU A 121 21.99 45.70 49.09
CA GLU A 121 22.43 45.87 47.71
C GLU A 121 23.29 44.70 47.24
N GLN A 122 24.20 44.18 48.09
CA GLN A 122 24.96 42.96 47.81
C GLN A 122 24.04 41.75 47.61
N ALA A 123 23.08 41.52 48.51
CA ALA A 123 22.11 40.43 48.38
C ALA A 123 21.24 40.57 47.10
N ALA A 124 20.84 41.81 46.74
CA ALA A 124 20.13 42.09 45.51
C ALA A 124 21.01 41.90 44.26
N ALA A 125 22.32 42.20 44.33
CA ALA A 125 23.27 41.96 43.25
C ALA A 125 23.51 40.47 43.02
N GLU A 126 23.74 39.69 44.08
CA GLU A 126 23.82 38.23 44.01
C GLU A 126 22.54 37.61 43.42
N LEU A 127 21.36 38.10 43.83
CA LEU A 127 20.10 37.59 43.31
C LEU A 127 19.94 37.89 41.81
N ARG A 128 20.36 39.08 41.34
CA ARG A 128 20.39 39.43 39.92
C ARG A 128 21.35 38.52 39.13
N ASP A 129 22.58 38.34 39.59
CA ASP A 129 23.58 37.47 38.97
C ASP A 129 23.10 36.01 38.87
N ARG A 130 22.46 35.48 39.93
CA ARG A 130 21.87 34.13 39.92
C ARG A 130 20.73 34.00 38.91
N TYR A 131 19.86 35.02 38.79
CA TYR A 131 18.78 35.01 37.79
C TYR A 131 19.32 35.18 36.36
N GLU A 132 20.33 36.01 36.14
CA GLU A 132 20.97 36.20 34.83
C GLU A 132 21.59 34.89 34.32
N LYS A 133 22.29 34.17 35.20
CA LYS A 133 22.82 32.83 34.91
C LYS A 133 21.72 31.82 34.59
N LEU A 134 20.67 31.75 35.41
CA LEU A 134 19.54 30.83 35.18
C LEU A 134 18.80 31.12 33.86
N VAL A 135 18.68 32.40 33.48
CA VAL A 135 18.10 32.80 32.19
C VAL A 135 19.02 32.43 31.03
N ALA A 136 20.34 32.62 31.16
CA ALA A 136 21.33 32.21 30.17
C ALA A 136 21.32 30.69 29.94
N GLU A 137 21.35 29.89 31.01
CA GLU A 137 21.24 28.42 30.97
C GLU A 137 19.94 27.96 30.29
N ALA A 138 18.81 28.59 30.62
CA ALA A 138 17.51 28.27 30.00
C ALA A 138 17.48 28.60 28.50
N ASP A 139 18.12 29.68 28.07
CA ASP A 139 18.21 30.06 26.66
C ASP A 139 19.23 29.22 25.88
N GLU A 140 20.34 28.80 26.50
CA GLU A 140 21.26 27.83 25.90
C GLU A 140 20.60 26.46 25.72
N TRP A 141 19.86 25.98 26.72
CA TRP A 141 19.05 24.77 26.63
C TRP A 141 17.99 24.86 25.53
N ARG A 142 17.28 25.99 25.43
CA ARG A 142 16.32 26.27 24.35
C ARG A 142 16.99 26.18 22.97
N ARG A 143 18.12 26.87 22.78
CA ARG A 143 18.89 26.87 21.53
C ARG A 143 19.41 25.48 21.18
N GLN A 144 19.84 24.68 22.18
CA GLN A 144 20.26 23.30 21.97
C GLN A 144 19.11 22.39 21.56
N SER A 145 17.96 22.48 22.26
CA SER A 145 16.76 21.71 21.93
C SER A 145 16.22 22.06 20.54
N GLU A 146 16.23 23.35 20.16
CA GLU A 146 15.85 23.80 18.81
C GLU A 146 16.80 23.30 17.72
N ARG A 147 18.12 23.30 17.96
CA ARG A 147 19.10 22.69 17.04
C ARG A 147 18.81 21.20 16.85
N GLN A 148 18.73 20.43 17.94
CA GLN A 148 18.42 18.99 17.90
C GLN A 148 17.08 18.69 17.19
N ARG A 149 16.03 19.46 17.49
CA ARG A 149 14.72 19.34 16.82
C ARG A 149 14.83 19.64 15.32
N ASN A 150 15.55 20.68 14.93
CA ASN A 150 15.73 21.05 13.52
C ASN A 150 16.61 20.04 12.77
N GLU A 151 17.63 19.46 13.42
CA GLU A 151 18.46 18.38 12.87
C GLU A 151 17.65 17.09 12.66
N MET A 152 16.82 16.68 13.62
CA MET A 152 15.93 15.52 13.43
C MET A 152 14.87 15.79 12.34
N LEU A 153 14.34 17.01 12.25
CA LEU A 153 13.45 17.42 11.17
C LEU A 153 14.15 17.51 9.80
N ALA A 154 15.46 17.72 9.74
CA ALA A 154 16.23 17.64 8.50
C ALA A 154 16.40 16.18 8.07
N ARG A 155 16.92 15.31 8.94
CA ARG A 155 17.13 13.88 8.66
C ARG A 155 15.85 13.17 8.24
N THR A 156 14.76 13.36 8.99
CA THR A 156 13.46 12.75 8.64
C THR A 156 12.89 13.27 7.32
N ARG A 157 13.17 14.51 6.90
CA ARG A 157 12.82 15.01 5.56
C ARG A 157 13.68 14.39 4.47
N GLU A 158 14.96 14.15 4.73
CA GLU A 158 15.88 13.48 3.80
C GLU A 158 15.50 12.00 3.62
N GLU A 159 15.21 11.30 4.72
CA GLU A 159 14.69 9.91 4.74
C GLU A 159 13.37 9.79 3.98
N VAL A 160 12.38 10.66 4.25
CA VAL A 160 11.10 10.67 3.52
C VAL A 160 11.29 11.00 2.04
N GLN A 161 12.21 11.90 1.68
CA GLN A 161 12.54 12.17 0.27
C GLN A 161 13.24 10.99 -0.41
N ALA A 162 14.13 10.27 0.29
CA ALA A 162 14.77 9.07 -0.24
C ALA A 162 13.74 7.97 -0.49
N MET A 163 12.89 7.67 0.51
CA MET A 163 11.81 6.70 0.40
C MET A 163 10.80 7.06 -0.69
N ALA A 164 10.45 8.34 -0.85
CA ALA A 164 9.58 8.80 -1.93
C ALA A 164 10.20 8.57 -3.33
N ARG A 165 11.51 8.83 -3.49
CA ARG A 165 12.23 8.56 -4.74
C ARG A 165 12.34 7.06 -5.03
N GLU A 166 12.61 6.25 -4.02
CA GLU A 166 12.67 4.78 -4.13
C GLU A 166 11.30 4.18 -4.49
N ALA A 167 10.22 4.66 -3.86
CA ALA A 167 8.86 4.28 -4.19
C ALA A 167 8.48 4.71 -5.62
N GLU A 168 8.87 5.90 -6.07
CA GLU A 168 8.64 6.35 -7.44
C GLU A 168 9.42 5.52 -8.47
N GLN A 169 10.69 5.22 -8.21
CA GLN A 169 11.51 4.34 -9.05
C GLN A 169 10.90 2.93 -9.13
N SER A 170 10.48 2.38 -7.99
CA SER A 170 9.82 1.07 -7.91
C SER A 170 8.51 1.05 -8.69
N ARG A 171 7.69 2.11 -8.59
CA ARG A 171 6.49 2.28 -9.41
C ARG A 171 6.81 2.33 -10.89
N ARG A 172 7.68 3.25 -11.33
CA ARG A 172 8.09 3.39 -12.73
C ARG A 172 8.60 2.07 -13.31
N ARG A 173 9.36 1.30 -12.53
CA ARG A 173 9.83 -0.05 -12.91
C ARG A 173 8.66 -1.03 -13.09
N LEU A 174 7.74 -1.10 -12.13
CA LEU A 174 6.57 -1.99 -12.22
C LEU A 174 5.62 -1.59 -13.34
N ASP A 175 5.46 -0.29 -13.60
CA ASP A 175 4.65 0.24 -14.70
C ASP A 175 5.24 -0.17 -16.06
N VAL A 176 6.58 -0.14 -16.21
CA VAL A 176 7.31 -0.65 -17.39
C VAL A 176 7.22 -2.18 -17.51
N GLU A 177 7.53 -2.94 -16.46
CA GLU A 177 7.42 -4.42 -16.48
C GLU A 177 5.98 -4.87 -16.79
N ALA A 178 4.97 -4.08 -16.42
CA ALA A 178 3.57 -4.37 -16.74
C ALA A 178 3.20 -4.02 -18.19
N GLU A 179 3.82 -2.98 -18.79
CA GLU A 179 3.64 -2.64 -20.22
C GLU A 179 4.34 -3.65 -21.14
N GLU A 180 5.55 -4.08 -20.78
CA GLU A 180 6.26 -5.17 -21.47
C GLU A 180 5.44 -6.47 -21.44
N ARG A 181 4.81 -6.81 -20.31
CA ARG A 181 3.91 -7.98 -20.21
C ARG A 181 2.61 -7.79 -21.00
N ARG A 182 2.02 -6.59 -21.03
CA ARG A 182 0.84 -6.30 -21.86
C ARG A 182 1.15 -6.50 -23.34
N THR A 183 2.18 -5.82 -23.85
CA THR A 183 2.59 -5.89 -25.26
C THR A 183 3.02 -7.30 -25.68
N GLN A 184 3.68 -8.07 -24.81
CA GLN A 184 3.96 -9.49 -25.08
C GLN A 184 2.68 -10.34 -25.18
N VAL A 185 1.75 -10.21 -24.22
CA VAL A 185 0.49 -10.98 -24.23
C VAL A 185 -0.39 -10.59 -25.43
N GLU A 186 -0.41 -9.32 -25.81
CA GLU A 186 -1.09 -8.84 -27.02
C GLU A 186 -0.46 -9.45 -28.28
N HIS A 187 0.87 -9.47 -28.40
CA HIS A 187 1.57 -10.10 -29.52
C HIS A 187 1.31 -11.61 -29.63
N ASP A 188 1.45 -12.35 -28.53
CA ASP A 188 1.18 -13.79 -28.49
C ASP A 188 -0.30 -14.11 -28.79
N PHE A 189 -1.22 -13.24 -28.38
CA PHE A 189 -2.64 -13.33 -28.74
C PHE A 189 -2.88 -13.03 -30.22
N GLU A 190 -2.27 -11.99 -30.79
CA GLU A 190 -2.38 -11.67 -32.21
C GLU A 190 -1.85 -12.82 -33.10
N VAL A 191 -0.68 -13.38 -32.77
CA VAL A 191 -0.06 -14.51 -33.49
C VAL A 191 -0.92 -15.76 -33.39
N SER A 192 -1.37 -16.14 -32.18
CA SER A 192 -2.21 -17.34 -32.00
C SER A 192 -3.60 -17.18 -32.63
N MET A 193 -4.18 -15.98 -32.63
CA MET A 193 -5.44 -15.70 -33.34
C MET A 193 -5.25 -15.58 -34.84
N ALA A 194 -4.11 -15.13 -35.35
CA ALA A 194 -3.79 -15.16 -36.78
C ALA A 194 -3.69 -16.61 -37.29
N ALA A 195 -2.95 -17.47 -36.58
CA ALA A 195 -2.86 -18.90 -36.90
C ALA A 195 -4.24 -19.57 -36.89
N ARG A 196 -5.07 -19.34 -35.86
CA ARG A 196 -6.46 -19.85 -35.80
C ARG A 196 -7.35 -19.34 -36.93
N ARG A 197 -7.22 -18.07 -37.33
CA ARG A 197 -7.96 -17.50 -38.47
C ARG A 197 -7.54 -18.15 -39.80
N GLU A 198 -6.24 -18.38 -39.99
CA GLU A 198 -5.74 -19.04 -41.20
C GLU A 198 -6.18 -20.51 -41.25
N GLU A 199 -6.06 -21.25 -40.15
CA GLU A 199 -6.48 -22.64 -40.05
C GLU A 199 -8.00 -22.79 -40.28
N ALA A 200 -8.82 -21.89 -39.71
CA ALA A 200 -10.25 -21.84 -39.98
C ALA A 200 -10.57 -21.54 -41.45
N MET A 201 -9.83 -20.62 -42.10
CA MET A 201 -9.98 -20.36 -43.55
C MET A 201 -9.55 -21.57 -44.40
N ARG A 202 -8.45 -22.26 -44.06
CA ARG A 202 -8.03 -23.50 -44.72
C ARG A 202 -9.11 -24.59 -44.61
N ILE A 203 -9.65 -24.82 -43.41
CA ILE A 203 -10.75 -25.78 -43.19
C ILE A 203 -12.02 -25.38 -43.98
N GLN A 204 -12.37 -24.09 -44.02
CA GLN A 204 -13.53 -23.61 -44.77
C GLN A 204 -13.35 -23.77 -46.28
N THR A 205 -12.21 -23.36 -46.83
CA THR A 205 -11.90 -23.54 -48.26
C THR A 205 -11.82 -25.02 -48.66
N GLU A 206 -11.33 -25.91 -47.80
CA GLU A 206 -11.40 -27.35 -48.01
C GLU A 206 -12.83 -27.88 -48.04
N ARG A 207 -13.69 -27.46 -47.10
CA ARG A 207 -15.10 -27.84 -47.04
C ARG A 207 -15.84 -27.35 -48.28
N GLU A 208 -15.60 -26.11 -48.71
CA GLU A 208 -16.16 -25.57 -49.94
C GLU A 208 -15.65 -26.30 -51.18
N ARG A 209 -14.35 -26.64 -51.26
CA ARG A 209 -13.80 -27.43 -52.37
C ARG A 209 -14.48 -28.80 -52.46
N LYS A 210 -14.53 -29.55 -51.34
CA LYS A 210 -15.19 -30.86 -51.25
C LYS A 210 -16.67 -30.76 -51.62
N SER A 211 -17.39 -29.77 -51.10
CA SER A 211 -18.80 -29.53 -51.41
C SER A 211 -19.04 -29.19 -52.89
N ARG A 212 -18.18 -28.34 -53.48
CA ARG A 212 -18.23 -28.01 -54.93
C ARG A 212 -17.92 -29.23 -55.80
N GLU A 213 -16.96 -30.07 -55.41
CA GLU A 213 -16.64 -31.33 -56.10
C GLU A 213 -17.80 -32.33 -56.02
N GLU A 214 -18.42 -32.51 -54.86
CA GLU A 214 -19.61 -33.36 -54.69
C GLU A 214 -20.85 -32.83 -55.40
N ALA A 215 -21.02 -31.50 -55.47
CA ALA A 215 -22.09 -30.88 -56.26
C ALA A 215 -21.85 -31.10 -57.77
N GLN A 216 -20.62 -30.86 -58.25
CA GLN A 216 -20.26 -31.15 -59.65
C GLN A 216 -20.40 -32.64 -59.98
N ARG A 217 -20.03 -33.55 -59.08
CA ARG A 217 -20.19 -34.99 -59.28
C ARG A 217 -21.67 -35.35 -59.41
N ARG A 218 -22.52 -34.92 -58.47
CA ARG A 218 -23.98 -35.15 -58.53
C ARG A 218 -24.63 -34.56 -59.78
N VAL A 219 -24.19 -33.37 -60.22
CA VAL A 219 -24.67 -32.78 -61.48
C VAL A 219 -24.28 -33.65 -62.67
N ARG A 220 -23.02 -34.09 -62.78
CA ARG A 220 -22.56 -34.99 -63.87
C ARG A 220 -23.25 -36.35 -63.84
N GLU A 221 -23.46 -36.93 -62.66
CA GLU A 221 -24.18 -38.18 -62.45
C GLU A 221 -25.64 -38.03 -62.92
N ALA A 222 -26.31 -36.94 -62.54
CA ALA A 222 -27.69 -36.65 -62.92
C ALA A 222 -27.86 -36.29 -64.40
N THR A 223 -26.94 -35.54 -65.02
CA THR A 223 -27.00 -35.28 -66.48
C THR A 223 -26.75 -36.56 -67.26
N ALA A 224 -25.76 -37.37 -66.88
CA ALA A 224 -25.50 -38.65 -67.53
C ALA A 224 -26.64 -39.67 -67.33
N GLU A 225 -27.43 -39.58 -66.25
CA GLU A 225 -28.67 -40.35 -66.10
C GLU A 225 -29.82 -39.78 -66.94
N ALA A 226 -30.01 -38.46 -66.97
CA ALA A 226 -31.01 -37.82 -67.83
C ALA A 226 -30.73 -38.13 -69.32
N GLU A 227 -29.49 -38.03 -69.77
CA GLU A 227 -29.03 -38.40 -71.12
C GLU A 227 -29.18 -39.90 -71.42
N ARG A 228 -29.24 -40.77 -70.41
CA ARG A 228 -29.62 -42.19 -70.60
C ARG A 228 -31.12 -42.30 -70.76
N ARG A 229 -31.91 -41.80 -69.79
CA ARG A 229 -33.39 -41.83 -69.84
C ARG A 229 -33.97 -41.18 -71.10
N ILE A 230 -33.34 -40.12 -71.62
CA ILE A 230 -33.71 -39.49 -72.90
C ILE A 230 -33.45 -40.45 -74.06
N ARG A 231 -32.26 -41.06 -74.17
CA ARG A 231 -31.97 -42.07 -75.20
C ARG A 231 -32.87 -43.30 -75.10
N ASP A 232 -33.09 -43.81 -73.90
CA ASP A 232 -33.99 -44.95 -73.64
C ASP A 232 -35.43 -44.61 -74.10
N ALA A 233 -35.87 -43.36 -73.88
CA ALA A 233 -37.17 -42.86 -74.32
C ALA A 233 -37.23 -42.57 -75.84
N ASP A 234 -36.14 -42.09 -76.44
CA ASP A 234 -36.01 -41.87 -77.88
C ASP A 234 -36.06 -43.22 -78.62
N GLU A 235 -35.29 -44.23 -78.17
CA GLU A 235 -35.31 -45.61 -78.68
C GLU A 235 -36.69 -46.27 -78.49
N TYR A 236 -37.36 -46.03 -77.35
CA TYR A 236 -38.75 -46.44 -77.14
C TYR A 236 -39.71 -45.73 -78.11
N SER A 237 -39.50 -44.45 -78.38
CA SER A 237 -40.31 -43.68 -79.34
C SER A 237 -40.10 -44.16 -80.78
N GLU A 238 -38.86 -44.49 -81.18
CA GLU A 238 -38.56 -45.06 -82.49
C GLU A 238 -39.21 -46.43 -82.66
N THR A 239 -39.11 -47.31 -81.65
CA THR A 239 -39.72 -48.63 -81.70
C THR A 239 -41.25 -48.56 -81.71
N MET A 240 -41.86 -47.66 -80.93
CA MET A 240 -43.30 -47.39 -81.01
C MET A 240 -43.72 -46.78 -82.35
N LEU A 241 -42.92 -45.89 -82.95
CA LEU A 241 -43.18 -45.35 -84.29
C LEU A 241 -43.09 -46.43 -85.36
N ARG A 242 -42.09 -47.33 -85.30
CA ARG A 242 -41.99 -48.52 -86.17
C ARG A 242 -43.20 -49.44 -86.00
N MET A 243 -43.56 -49.80 -84.78
CA MET A 243 -44.77 -50.60 -84.50
C MET A 243 -46.06 -49.92 -85.02
N ARG A 244 -46.19 -48.60 -84.87
CA ARG A 244 -47.33 -47.85 -85.41
C ARG A 244 -47.34 -47.82 -86.93
N GLN A 245 -46.18 -47.76 -87.59
CA GLN A 245 -46.06 -47.86 -89.05
C GLN A 245 -46.45 -49.26 -89.55
N ASP A 246 -46.00 -50.32 -88.87
CA ASP A 246 -46.38 -51.70 -89.15
C ASP A 246 -47.88 -51.94 -88.95
N VAL A 247 -48.47 -51.47 -87.84
CA VAL A 247 -49.91 -51.55 -87.60
C VAL A 247 -50.68 -50.75 -88.65
N ALA A 248 -50.23 -49.54 -89.00
CA ALA A 248 -50.85 -48.75 -90.07
C ALA A 248 -50.69 -49.39 -91.46
N ALA A 249 -49.67 -50.21 -91.70
CA ALA A 249 -49.55 -51.04 -92.90
C ALA A 249 -50.53 -52.21 -92.87
N ARG A 250 -50.60 -52.95 -91.75
CA ARG A 250 -51.55 -54.08 -91.55
C ARG A 250 -53.01 -53.65 -91.63
N VAL A 251 -53.37 -52.50 -91.05
CA VAL A 251 -54.74 -51.94 -91.14
C VAL A 251 -55.08 -51.55 -92.57
N ARG A 252 -54.15 -50.91 -93.31
CA ARG A 252 -54.36 -50.61 -94.74
C ARG A 252 -54.52 -51.88 -95.58
N ALA A 253 -53.74 -52.92 -95.31
CA ALA A 253 -53.89 -54.23 -95.97
C ALA A 253 -55.24 -54.89 -95.64
N ALA A 254 -55.69 -54.85 -94.37
CA ALA A 254 -57.00 -55.37 -93.97
C ALA A 254 -58.16 -54.58 -94.58
N GLN A 255 -58.05 -53.26 -94.68
CA GLN A 255 -59.02 -52.40 -95.37
C GLN A 255 -59.06 -52.69 -96.89
N GLN A 256 -57.92 -52.97 -97.52
CA GLN A 256 -57.88 -53.41 -98.92
C GLN A 256 -58.58 -54.77 -99.10
N VAL A 257 -58.33 -55.74 -98.22
CA VAL A 257 -59.00 -57.05 -98.26
C VAL A 257 -60.52 -56.92 -98.09
N LEU A 258 -60.99 -56.08 -97.16
CA LEU A 258 -62.43 -55.82 -96.97
C LEU A 258 -63.05 -55.10 -98.18
N ALA A 259 -62.38 -54.10 -98.75
CA ALA A 259 -62.85 -53.42 -99.97
C ALA A 259 -62.91 -54.36 -101.19
N THR A 260 -62.06 -55.40 -101.25
CA THR A 260 -62.18 -56.45 -102.27
C THR A 260 -63.27 -57.49 -102.00
N ALA A 261 -63.80 -57.56 -100.77
CA ALA A 261 -64.87 -58.50 -100.39
C ALA A 261 -66.28 -57.87 -100.46
N GLU A 262 -66.40 -56.56 -100.28
CA GLU A 262 -67.66 -55.80 -100.34
C GLU A 262 -68.52 -56.07 -101.60
N PRO A 263 -67.98 -56.12 -102.85
CA PRO A 263 -68.79 -56.46 -104.03
C PRO A 263 -69.27 -57.93 -104.07
N PHE A 264 -68.71 -58.83 -103.26
CA PHE A 264 -69.13 -60.25 -103.23
C PHE A 264 -70.26 -60.54 -102.24
N LEU A 265 -70.57 -59.61 -101.32
CA LEU A 265 -71.74 -59.73 -100.42
C LEU A 265 -73.00 -59.08 -101.01
N ALA A 266 -72.85 -58.09 -101.90
CA ALA A 266 -73.97 -57.49 -102.62
C ALA A 266 -74.57 -58.41 -103.72
N ALA A 267 -73.88 -59.50 -104.08
CA ALA A 267 -74.23 -60.37 -105.21
C ALA A 267 -75.18 -61.54 -104.84
N THR A 268 -75.47 -61.77 -103.56
CA THR A 268 -76.16 -62.99 -103.09
C THR A 268 -77.67 -62.86 -102.84
N GLU A 269 -78.26 -61.67 -103.01
CA GLU A 269 -79.71 -61.46 -102.75
C GLU A 269 -80.60 -61.40 -104.02
N ALA A 270 -80.01 -61.47 -105.23
CA ALA A 270 -80.74 -61.38 -106.50
C ALA A 270 -80.36 -62.51 -107.47
N GLY A 271 -80.85 -63.73 -107.21
CA GLY A 271 -80.40 -64.94 -107.89
C GLY A 271 -80.85 -65.13 -109.34
N VAL A 272 -79.88 -65.25 -110.26
CA VAL A 272 -80.00 -65.91 -111.59
C VAL A 272 -78.73 -66.73 -111.81
N PRO A 273 -78.79 -68.01 -112.24
CA PRO A 273 -77.63 -68.88 -112.28
C PRO A 273 -76.81 -68.78 -113.58
N SER A 274 -75.49 -68.93 -113.46
CA SER A 274 -74.61 -69.44 -114.52
C SER A 274 -73.50 -70.30 -113.90
N GLU A 275 -73.26 -71.48 -114.44
CA GLU A 275 -72.37 -72.49 -113.85
C GLU A 275 -70.88 -72.10 -113.97
N GLY A 276 -70.08 -72.40 -112.94
CA GLY A 276 -68.67 -72.00 -112.83
C GLY A 276 -68.13 -71.83 -111.39
N SER A 277 -68.96 -72.09 -110.38
CA SER A 277 -68.69 -71.81 -108.95
C SER A 277 -67.59 -72.66 -108.29
N ASP A 278 -66.99 -73.64 -108.97
CA ASP A 278 -66.00 -74.57 -108.41
C ASP A 278 -64.52 -74.20 -108.72
N ALA A 279 -64.26 -73.11 -109.45
CA ALA A 279 -62.90 -72.75 -109.88
C ALA A 279 -62.22 -71.62 -109.08
N TYR A 280 -62.96 -70.87 -108.25
CA TYR A 280 -62.45 -69.63 -107.62
C TYR A 280 -61.93 -69.81 -106.18
N VAL A 281 -62.38 -70.86 -105.47
CA VAL A 281 -62.09 -71.06 -104.03
C VAL A 281 -60.64 -71.50 -103.76
N GLY A 282 -59.94 -72.04 -104.77
CA GLY A 282 -58.61 -72.65 -104.58
C GLY A 282 -57.39 -71.71 -104.62
N ALA A 283 -57.51 -70.49 -105.16
CA ALA A 283 -56.34 -69.70 -105.57
C ALA A 283 -56.03 -68.45 -104.70
N ALA A 284 -57.02 -67.92 -103.97
CA ALA A 284 -56.91 -66.58 -103.36
C ALA A 284 -56.24 -66.53 -101.96
N VAL A 285 -55.82 -67.68 -101.40
CA VAL A 285 -55.44 -67.79 -99.97
C VAL A 285 -53.93 -67.74 -99.71
N HIS A 286 -53.06 -67.75 -100.73
CA HIS A 286 -51.60 -67.96 -100.53
C HIS A 286 -50.62 -66.94 -101.14
N THR A 287 -51.01 -66.05 -102.07
CA THR A 287 -50.04 -65.14 -102.74
C THR A 287 -50.45 -63.66 -102.83
N GLY A 288 -51.57 -63.26 -102.25
CA GLY A 288 -51.73 -61.92 -101.65
C GLY A 288 -51.58 -60.68 -102.55
N GLN A 289 -52.09 -60.67 -103.79
CA GLN A 289 -52.16 -59.44 -104.58
C GLN A 289 -53.37 -59.38 -105.53
N VAL A 290 -54.19 -58.34 -105.40
CA VAL A 290 -55.33 -58.01 -106.28
C VAL A 290 -55.32 -56.49 -106.56
N PRO A 291 -55.62 -55.99 -107.78
CA PRO A 291 -55.22 -54.64 -108.19
C PRO A 291 -56.19 -53.50 -107.81
N SER A 292 -55.67 -52.27 -107.82
CA SER A 292 -56.38 -51.04 -107.46
C SER A 292 -57.29 -50.48 -108.56
N GLY A 293 -58.47 -49.98 -108.18
CA GLY A 293 -59.33 -49.11 -109.00
C GLY A 293 -59.93 -47.97 -108.17
N GLN A 294 -60.00 -46.75 -108.71
CA GLN A 294 -60.46 -45.57 -107.97
C GLN A 294 -61.97 -45.32 -108.10
N VAL A 295 -62.65 -45.05 -106.99
CA VAL A 295 -63.96 -44.37 -106.90
C VAL A 295 -63.88 -43.36 -105.73
N SER A 296 -64.62 -42.25 -105.78
CA SER A 296 -64.40 -41.08 -104.91
C SER A 296 -65.66 -40.58 -104.18
N LEU A 297 -65.50 -40.35 -102.86
CA LEU A 297 -66.13 -39.33 -101.98
C LEU A 297 -67.67 -39.09 -102.05
N PRO A 298 -68.32 -39.02 -100.88
CA PRO A 298 -68.60 -37.67 -100.32
C PRO A 298 -68.19 -37.50 -98.83
N LYS A 299 -68.43 -36.30 -98.27
CA LYS A 299 -67.98 -35.85 -96.93
C LYS A 299 -69.13 -35.60 -95.94
N GLN A 300 -68.96 -35.97 -94.67
CA GLN A 300 -69.54 -35.36 -93.45
C GLN A 300 -68.93 -36.06 -92.20
N ARG A 301 -68.86 -35.50 -90.99
CA ARG A 301 -69.15 -34.14 -90.46
C ARG A 301 -68.11 -33.82 -89.37
N VAL A 302 -67.91 -32.55 -89.03
CA VAL A 302 -67.13 -32.08 -87.87
C VAL A 302 -68.05 -31.86 -86.67
N GLU A 303 -67.58 -32.13 -85.46
CA GLU A 303 -68.05 -31.48 -84.22
C GLU A 303 -66.95 -31.48 -83.14
N GLU A 304 -67.08 -30.60 -82.14
CA GLU A 304 -65.99 -30.10 -81.27
C GLU A 304 -66.10 -30.55 -79.78
N PRO A 305 -65.11 -30.25 -78.89
CA PRO A 305 -64.92 -30.93 -77.59
C PRO A 305 -65.32 -30.06 -76.35
N VAL A 306 -64.65 -30.27 -75.19
CA VAL A 306 -64.77 -29.51 -73.90
C VAL A 306 -66.01 -29.98 -73.08
N PRO A 307 -66.05 -30.03 -71.72
CA PRO A 307 -65.28 -29.24 -70.73
C PRO A 307 -64.61 -29.96 -69.53
N GLU A 308 -63.95 -29.13 -68.71
CA GLU A 308 -63.34 -29.39 -67.40
C GLU A 308 -64.37 -29.42 -66.24
N GLY A 309 -63.96 -29.75 -65.00
CA GLY A 309 -64.72 -29.32 -63.80
C GLY A 309 -64.41 -29.97 -62.43
N ALA A 310 -63.60 -29.28 -61.60
CA ALA A 310 -63.57 -29.32 -60.11
C ALA A 310 -63.27 -30.70 -59.42
N ALA A 311 -63.09 -30.87 -58.08
CA ALA A 311 -63.15 -30.03 -56.86
C ALA A 311 -62.36 -30.75 -55.71
N GLU A 312 -62.06 -30.26 -54.49
CA GLU A 312 -62.11 -28.93 -53.82
C GLU A 312 -61.34 -28.95 -52.45
N THR A 313 -60.95 -27.79 -51.89
CA THR A 313 -60.51 -27.54 -50.48
C THR A 313 -59.18 -28.21 -49.98
N ALA A 314 -58.50 -27.80 -48.89
CA ALA A 314 -58.81 -26.83 -47.82
C ALA A 314 -57.57 -26.07 -47.26
N GLU A 315 -57.83 -24.92 -46.60
CA GLU A 315 -56.95 -24.12 -45.73
C GLU A 315 -57.56 -24.10 -44.29
N PRO A 316 -56.96 -23.46 -43.25
CA PRO A 316 -55.55 -23.35 -42.84
C PRO A 316 -55.36 -23.67 -41.32
N ASP A 317 -54.15 -23.52 -40.75
CA ASP A 317 -53.98 -23.26 -39.30
C ASP A 317 -52.77 -22.36 -39.00
N ARG A 318 -52.79 -21.63 -37.87
CA ARG A 318 -52.00 -20.41 -37.64
C ARG A 318 -51.81 -20.04 -36.15
N ALA A 319 -51.04 -20.81 -35.38
CA ALA A 319 -50.63 -20.38 -34.03
C ALA A 319 -49.31 -20.98 -33.50
N ALA A 320 -48.28 -20.13 -33.33
CA ALA A 320 -47.25 -20.29 -32.30
C ALA A 320 -46.60 -18.92 -31.99
N ARG A 321 -46.42 -18.59 -30.70
CA ARG A 321 -45.65 -17.41 -30.24
C ARG A 321 -44.38 -17.90 -29.54
N GLY A 322 -43.28 -17.15 -29.65
CA GLY A 322 -42.02 -17.51 -28.99
C GLY A 322 -40.92 -16.46 -29.16
N GLN A 323 -41.05 -15.33 -28.46
CA GLN A 323 -39.96 -14.36 -28.25
C GLN A 323 -39.61 -14.36 -26.76
N THR A 324 -38.33 -14.59 -26.39
CA THR A 324 -37.68 -13.99 -25.21
C THR A 324 -36.17 -14.27 -25.21
N GLU A 325 -35.42 -13.26 -25.62
CA GLU A 325 -34.08 -12.90 -25.12
C GLU A 325 -34.00 -11.35 -25.21
N PRO A 326 -33.05 -10.66 -24.52
CA PRO A 326 -32.06 -11.16 -23.58
C PRO A 326 -32.22 -10.57 -22.16
N SER A 327 -31.32 -10.88 -21.24
CA SER A 327 -30.99 -10.01 -20.11
C SER A 327 -29.50 -10.06 -19.79
N ARG A 328 -28.92 -8.93 -19.40
CA ARG A 328 -27.47 -8.74 -19.17
C ARG A 328 -27.27 -7.70 -18.06
N ALA A 329 -26.82 -8.15 -16.90
CA ALA A 329 -26.29 -7.35 -15.79
C ALA A 329 -25.28 -8.21 -15.03
#